data_AF-A0A268RVJ6-F1
#
_entry.id   AF-A0A268RVJ6-F1
#
_cell.length_a   1.000
_cell.length_b   1.000
_cell.length_c   1.000
_cell.angle_alpha   90.00
_cell.angle_beta   90.00
_cell.angle_gamma   90.00
#
_symmetry.space_group_name_H-M   'P 1'
#
loop_
_entity.id
_entity.type
_entity.pdbx_description
1 polymer ?
#
loop_
_entity_poly.entity_id
_entity_poly.type
_entity_poly.pdbx_seq_one_letter_code
_entity_poly.pdbx_strand_id
1 'polypeptide(L)'
;LVGTLLLPVAIRAGLPPLVGAAAIAIAGQGMALSSDYMIQIAPMLSATAAGVPVSVVADRALVLSLIAGGTAMLVLYLQAQRRKEQLRASFPKEWMQPYKQRYAAVVSWKAKLFAAFVPLAFLAVILYMLYTSFFTNLQLEGGSGAALVGGAALLLLLVASLFYRPSQLFEDVSNHLVDGFLFAFKAMGPVIPIAGFFFLGSSDFAPAILAIDEAPAFLFELVEAGESYIPTEPGWTAFGLLMIGMITGLDGSGFSGLPLTGALAGALAPVSGIDPATLAAIGQMGAIWVGGGTLIAWSSLVAVAGIARVHVQDLVRLCFIPVIAGLLVSTILALVIW
;
A
#
# COMPACT_ATOMS: atom_id res chain seq x y z
N LEU A 1 5.41 8.03 10.84
CA LEU A 1 6.40 8.98 11.40
C LEU A 1 5.96 10.45 11.29
N VAL A 2 5.53 10.94 10.12
CA VAL A 2 5.01 12.32 10.02
C VAL A 2 3.65 12.48 10.72
N GLY A 3 2.76 11.49 10.57
CA GLY A 3 1.44 11.49 11.22
C GLY A 3 1.51 11.60 12.75
N THR A 4 2.48 10.99 13.41
CA THR A 4 2.67 11.09 14.87
C THR A 4 3.03 12.49 15.36
N LEU A 5 3.62 13.34 14.50
CA LEU A 5 4.00 14.71 14.83
C LEU A 5 2.89 15.71 14.46
N LEU A 6 2.32 15.57 13.26
CA LEU A 6 1.36 16.54 12.73
C LEU A 6 -0.07 16.30 13.22
N LEU A 7 -0.47 15.03 13.42
CA LEU A 7 -1.83 14.70 13.84
C LEU A 7 -2.19 15.30 15.21
N PRO A 8 -1.33 15.25 16.25
CA PRO A 8 -1.62 15.93 17.51
C PRO A 8 -1.84 17.45 17.37
N VAL A 9 -1.05 18.10 16.51
CA VAL A 9 -1.16 19.54 16.26
C VAL A 9 -2.47 19.86 15.54
N ALA A 10 -2.83 19.08 14.52
CA ALA A 10 -4.09 19.22 13.80
C ALA A 10 -5.31 18.98 14.70
N ILE A 11 -5.26 17.99 15.58
CA ILE A 11 -6.33 17.72 16.55
C ILE A 11 -6.50 18.88 17.52
N ARG A 12 -5.39 19.46 18.02
CA ARG A 12 -5.44 20.66 18.88
C ARG A 12 -5.98 21.89 18.16
N ALA A 13 -5.80 21.98 16.85
CA ALA A 13 -6.41 23.01 16.01
C ALA A 13 -7.91 22.76 15.71
N GLY A 14 -8.48 21.66 16.18
CA GLY A 14 -9.91 21.36 16.09
C GLY A 14 -10.31 20.29 15.06
N LEU A 15 -9.34 19.57 14.47
CA LEU A 15 -9.62 18.44 13.58
C LEU A 15 -10.09 17.21 14.39
N PRO A 16 -11.25 16.59 14.07
CA PRO A 16 -11.65 15.34 14.72
C PRO A 16 -10.59 14.25 14.50
N PRO A 17 -10.13 13.53 15.55
CA PRO A 17 -9.09 12.51 15.42
C PRO A 17 -9.41 11.44 14.38
N LEU A 18 -10.69 11.04 14.29
CA LEU A 18 -11.16 10.04 13.33
C LEU A 18 -11.01 10.52 11.87
N VAL A 19 -11.26 11.81 11.61
CA VAL A 19 -11.10 12.40 10.27
C VAL A 19 -9.63 12.54 9.92
N GLY A 20 -8.79 12.96 10.88
CA GLY A 20 -7.34 13.01 10.68
C GLY A 20 -6.74 11.63 10.42
N ALA A 21 -7.20 10.60 11.14
CA ALA A 21 -6.82 9.21 10.90
C ALA A 21 -7.25 8.75 9.49
N ALA A 22 -8.48 9.04 9.07
CA ALA A 22 -8.98 8.68 7.75
C ALA A 22 -8.20 9.36 6.62
N ALA A 23 -7.87 10.65 6.78
CA ALA A 23 -7.02 11.37 5.82
C ALA A 23 -5.62 10.75 5.70
N ILE A 24 -5.02 10.35 6.82
CA ILE A 24 -3.72 9.66 6.82
C ILE A 24 -3.83 8.29 6.15
N ALA A 25 -4.90 7.53 6.42
CA ALA A 25 -5.12 6.23 5.80
C ALA A 25 -5.30 6.35 4.27
N ILE A 26 -6.13 7.29 3.82
CA ILE A 26 -6.37 7.52 2.38
C ILE A 26 -5.09 7.99 1.69
N ALA A 27 -4.38 8.99 2.23
CA ALA A 27 -3.18 9.51 1.57
C ALA A 27 -1.99 8.55 1.64
N GLY A 28 -1.79 7.90 2.78
CA GLY A 28 -0.66 6.99 3.01
C GLY A 28 -0.91 5.60 2.44
N GLN A 29 -1.89 4.89 2.99
CA GLN A 29 -2.14 3.48 2.65
C GLN A 29 -2.91 3.34 1.34
N GLY A 30 -3.86 4.24 1.06
CA GLY A 30 -4.55 4.29 -0.22
C GLY A 30 -3.62 4.79 -1.31
N MET A 31 -3.34 6.10 -1.34
CA MET A 31 -2.69 6.73 -2.49
C MET A 31 -1.22 6.32 -2.65
N ALA A 32 -0.39 6.56 -1.62
CA ALA A 32 1.05 6.36 -1.75
C ALA A 32 1.40 4.88 -1.98
N LEU A 33 0.82 3.97 -1.19
CA LEU A 33 1.10 2.54 -1.33
C LEU A 33 0.54 1.95 -2.63
N SER A 34 -0.62 2.41 -3.10
CA SER A 34 -1.21 1.86 -4.34
C SER A 34 -0.47 2.30 -5.60
N SER A 35 0.07 3.53 -5.62
CA SER A 35 0.94 3.98 -6.70
C SER A 35 2.31 3.32 -6.65
N ASP A 36 2.92 3.26 -5.45
CA ASP A 36 4.29 2.81 -5.21
C ASP A 36 5.27 3.29 -6.30
N TYR A 37 5.14 4.55 -6.73
CA TYR A 37 5.77 5.00 -7.96
C TYR A 37 7.31 5.09 -7.89
N MET A 38 7.85 5.19 -6.68
CA MET A 38 9.29 5.31 -6.43
C MET A 38 10.00 3.97 -6.26
N ILE A 39 9.42 3.05 -5.48
CA ILE A 39 10.03 1.75 -5.22
C ILE A 39 9.51 0.71 -6.21
N GLN A 40 8.28 0.86 -6.72
CA GLN A 40 7.68 0.04 -7.77
C GLN A 40 7.60 -1.47 -7.48
N ILE A 41 7.57 -1.88 -6.21
CA ILE A 41 7.34 -3.28 -5.85
C ILE A 41 5.92 -3.70 -6.23
N ALA A 42 4.91 -2.89 -5.90
CA ALA A 42 3.52 -3.20 -6.25
C ALA A 42 3.31 -3.28 -7.78
N PRO A 43 3.66 -2.23 -8.56
CA PRO A 43 3.65 -2.30 -10.02
C PRO A 43 4.43 -3.48 -10.58
N MET A 44 5.61 -3.79 -10.04
CA MET A 44 6.44 -4.91 -10.51
C MET A 44 5.73 -6.26 -10.34
N LEU A 45 5.09 -6.52 -9.20
CA LEU A 45 4.38 -7.78 -8.97
C LEU A 45 3.20 -7.96 -9.92
N SER A 46 2.41 -6.89 -10.11
CA SER A 46 1.27 -6.89 -11.04
C SER A 46 1.73 -7.03 -12.50
N ALA A 47 2.74 -6.26 -12.90
CA ALA A 47 3.24 -6.21 -14.27
C ALA A 47 3.93 -7.51 -14.70
N THR A 48 4.77 -8.06 -13.81
CA THR A 48 5.42 -9.35 -14.05
C THR A 48 4.38 -10.43 -14.29
N ALA A 49 3.37 -10.54 -13.42
CA ALA A 49 2.32 -11.53 -13.58
C ALA A 49 1.48 -11.33 -14.86
N ALA A 50 1.27 -10.08 -15.27
CA ALA A 50 0.52 -9.73 -16.47
C ALA A 50 1.32 -9.82 -17.78
N GLY A 51 2.64 -10.06 -17.72
CA GLY A 51 3.50 -10.08 -18.91
C GLY A 51 3.69 -8.70 -19.57
N VAL A 52 3.61 -7.61 -18.79
CA VAL A 52 3.68 -6.22 -19.30
C VAL A 52 4.83 -5.42 -18.67
N PRO A 53 5.25 -4.30 -19.26
CA PRO A 53 6.28 -3.44 -18.68
C PRO A 53 5.85 -2.83 -17.33
N VAL A 54 6.75 -2.87 -16.34
CA VAL A 54 6.51 -2.33 -14.98
C VAL A 54 6.16 -0.85 -14.98
N SER A 55 6.88 -0.06 -15.79
CA SER A 55 6.69 1.40 -15.88
C SER A 55 5.27 1.78 -16.31
N VAL A 56 4.68 1.03 -17.24
CA VAL A 56 3.33 1.29 -17.74
C VAL A 56 2.29 1.04 -16.65
N VAL A 57 2.44 -0.03 -15.88
CA VAL A 57 1.56 -0.29 -14.73
C VAL A 57 1.76 0.75 -13.63
N ALA A 58 3.01 1.18 -13.38
CA ALA A 58 3.32 2.22 -12.40
C ALA A 58 2.67 3.56 -12.76
N ASP A 59 2.76 4.00 -14.02
CA ASP A 59 2.13 5.22 -14.52
C ASP A 59 0.61 5.18 -14.37
N ARG A 60 -0.01 4.06 -14.75
CA ARG A 60 -1.46 3.87 -14.65
C ARG A 60 -1.91 3.81 -13.20
N ALA A 61 -1.20 3.07 -12.35
CA ALA A 61 -1.48 3.00 -10.92
C ALA A 61 -1.33 4.36 -10.24
N LEU A 62 -0.36 5.19 -10.65
CA LEU A 62 -0.21 6.56 -10.16
C LEU A 62 -1.43 7.41 -10.52
N VAL A 63 -1.85 7.42 -11.79
CA VAL A 63 -3.02 8.19 -12.25
C VAL A 63 -4.30 7.73 -11.53
N LEU A 64 -4.53 6.41 -11.46
CA LEU A 64 -5.69 5.85 -10.77
C LEU A 64 -5.67 6.15 -9.26
N SER A 65 -4.51 6.09 -8.63
CA SER A 65 -4.31 6.46 -7.23
C SER A 65 -4.64 7.92 -6.96
N LEU A 66 -4.27 8.84 -7.85
CA LEU A 66 -4.61 10.26 -7.74
C LEU A 66 -6.12 10.50 -7.90
N ILE A 67 -6.77 9.81 -8.85
CA ILE A 67 -8.22 9.90 -9.06
C ILE A 67 -8.98 9.34 -7.87
N ALA A 68 -8.65 8.13 -7.43
CA ALA A 68 -9.27 7.47 -6.28
C ALA A 68 -9.02 8.28 -5.00
N GLY A 69 -7.79 8.74 -4.81
CA GLY A 69 -7.34 9.63 -3.75
C GLY A 69 -8.11 10.93 -3.66
N GLY A 70 -8.16 11.68 -4.76
CA GLY A 70 -8.87 12.95 -4.83
C GLY A 70 -10.36 12.78 -4.56
N THR A 71 -10.97 11.76 -5.16
CA THR A 71 -12.39 11.42 -4.96
C THR A 71 -12.66 11.04 -3.50
N ALA A 72 -11.86 10.13 -2.94
CA ALA A 72 -12.02 9.69 -1.55
C ALA A 72 -11.82 10.85 -0.57
N MET A 73 -10.82 11.71 -0.78
CA MET A 73 -10.58 12.87 0.07
C MET A 73 -11.74 13.87 0.01
N LEU A 74 -12.31 14.11 -1.18
CA LEU A 74 -13.48 14.97 -1.36
C LEU A 74 -14.70 14.38 -0.64
N VAL A 75 -14.98 13.09 -0.83
CA VAL A 75 -16.11 12.40 -0.20
C VAL A 75 -15.96 12.34 1.32
N LEU A 76 -14.73 12.14 1.83
CA LEU A 76 -14.42 12.22 3.25
C LEU A 76 -14.68 13.63 3.79
N TYR A 77 -14.22 14.67 3.09
CA TYR A 77 -14.44 16.06 3.48
C TYR A 77 -15.94 16.40 3.58
N LEU A 78 -16.73 16.03 2.57
CA LEU A 78 -18.18 16.26 2.56
C LEU A 78 -18.88 15.51 3.69
N GLN A 79 -18.49 14.25 3.96
CA GLN A 79 -19.03 13.49 5.09
C GLN A 79 -18.65 14.11 6.44
N ALA A 80 -17.41 14.55 6.59
CA ALA A 80 -16.94 15.20 7.81
C ALA A 80 -17.68 16.52 8.09
N GLN A 81 -17.99 17.31 7.04
CA GLN A 81 -18.81 18.52 7.18
C GLN A 81 -20.24 18.20 7.60
N ARG A 82 -20.86 17.18 7.01
CA ARG A 82 -22.23 16.76 7.36
C ARG A 82 -22.34 16.20 8.78
N ARG A 83 -21.30 15.52 9.26
CA ARG A 83 -21.27 14.89 10.60
C ARG A 83 -20.51 15.72 11.64
N LYS A 84 -20.27 17.01 11.37
CA LYS A 84 -19.39 17.86 12.17
C LYS A 84 -19.76 17.91 13.65
N GLU A 85 -21.06 18.01 13.98
CA GLU A 85 -21.53 18.04 15.36
C GLU A 85 -21.31 16.71 16.08
N GLN A 86 -21.64 15.59 15.43
CA GLN A 86 -21.43 14.24 15.95
C GLN A 86 -19.94 13.96 16.17
N LEU A 87 -19.10 14.27 15.18
CA LEU A 87 -17.65 14.08 15.22
C LEU A 87 -16.99 14.96 16.28
N ARG A 88 -17.53 16.16 16.53
CA ARG A 88 -17.11 17.06 17.61
C ARG A 88 -17.54 16.54 18.98
N ALA A 89 -18.75 16.02 19.11
CA ALA A 89 -19.24 15.43 20.35
C ALA A 89 -18.47 14.15 20.73
N SER A 90 -18.01 13.39 19.73
CA SER A 90 -17.15 12.22 19.92
C SER A 90 -15.67 12.55 20.12
N PHE A 91 -15.30 13.82 20.34
CA PHE A 91 -13.91 14.14 20.66
C PHE A 91 -13.47 13.37 21.92
N PRO A 92 -12.44 12.52 21.82
CA PRO A 92 -11.98 11.79 22.99
C PRO A 92 -11.50 12.81 24.03
N LYS A 93 -12.06 12.74 25.24
CA LYS A 93 -11.60 13.54 26.39
C LYS A 93 -10.10 13.36 26.64
N GLU A 94 -9.52 12.24 26.19
CA GLU A 94 -8.08 11.93 26.20
C GLU A 94 -7.21 12.95 25.45
N TRP A 95 -7.74 13.59 24.39
CA TRP A 95 -7.05 14.67 23.67
C TRP A 95 -7.26 16.04 24.34
N MET A 96 -8.32 16.18 25.14
CA MET A 96 -8.65 17.41 25.89
C MET A 96 -7.98 17.48 27.26
N GLN A 97 -7.60 16.34 27.85
CA GLN A 97 -6.79 16.37 29.05
C GLN A 97 -5.41 16.93 28.71
N PRO A 98 -4.86 17.88 29.48
CA PRO A 98 -3.45 18.22 29.36
C PRO A 98 -2.69 16.90 29.50
N TYR A 99 -1.84 16.58 28.52
CA TYR A 99 -1.07 15.35 28.50
C TYR A 99 -0.37 15.21 29.86
N LYS A 100 -0.94 14.40 30.76
CA LYS A 100 -0.27 14.02 32.00
C LYS A 100 0.89 13.17 31.54
N GLN A 101 2.08 13.76 31.49
CA GLN A 101 3.34 13.04 31.35
C GLN A 101 3.32 11.94 32.42
N ARG A 102 2.89 10.74 32.03
CA ARG A 102 2.78 9.61 32.95
C ARG A 102 4.17 9.12 33.36
N TYR A 103 5.18 9.53 32.60
CA TYR A 103 6.57 9.62 32.99
C TYR A 103 7.15 10.90 32.37
N ALA A 104 7.75 11.76 33.18
CA ALA A 104 8.81 12.63 32.67
C ALA A 104 9.98 11.71 32.33
N ALA A 105 9.91 11.00 31.20
CA ALA A 105 11.11 10.39 30.64
C ALA A 105 12.10 11.54 30.49
N VAL A 106 13.25 11.46 31.16
CA VAL A 106 14.33 12.41 30.97
C VAL A 106 14.73 12.26 29.50
N VAL A 107 14.19 13.13 28.65
CA VAL A 107 14.45 13.08 27.21
C VAL A 107 15.91 13.46 27.04
N SER A 108 16.76 12.45 26.92
CA SER A 108 18.19 12.67 26.74
C SER A 108 18.41 13.49 25.46
N TRP A 109 19.51 14.24 25.42
CA TRP A 109 19.89 14.98 24.22
C TRP A 109 20.05 14.02 23.02
N LYS A 110 20.47 12.78 23.27
CA LYS A 110 20.53 11.69 22.29
C LYS A 110 19.14 11.40 21.71
N ALA A 111 18.12 11.24 22.54
CA ALA A 111 16.76 10.99 22.07
C ALA A 111 16.23 12.14 21.18
N LYS A 112 16.54 13.40 21.53
CA LYS A 112 16.20 14.57 20.70
C LYS A 112 16.94 14.56 19.36
N LEU A 113 18.22 14.19 19.35
CA LEU A 113 19.02 14.07 18.14
C LEU A 113 18.43 13.01 17.21
N PHE A 114 18.14 11.80 17.71
CA PHE A 114 17.58 10.73 16.88
C PHE A 114 16.15 11.02 16.39
N ALA A 115 15.36 11.76 17.16
CA ALA A 115 14.02 12.20 16.74
C ALA A 115 14.07 13.13 15.50
N ALA A 116 15.16 13.88 15.29
CA ALA A 116 15.38 14.68 14.09
C ALA A 116 16.17 13.91 13.02
N PHE A 117 17.21 13.18 13.42
CA PHE A 117 18.13 12.48 12.53
C PHE A 117 17.46 11.38 11.72
N VAL A 118 16.60 10.55 12.34
CA VAL A 118 15.94 9.43 11.65
C VAL A 118 15.01 9.94 10.53
N PRO A 119 14.07 10.89 10.77
CA PRO A 119 13.27 11.47 9.70
C PRO A 119 14.09 12.17 8.62
N LEU A 120 15.15 12.90 9.00
CA LEU A 120 16.03 13.58 8.03
C LEU A 120 16.80 12.59 7.15
N ALA A 121 17.28 11.49 7.72
CA ALA A 121 17.96 10.44 6.96
C ALA A 121 17.00 9.78 5.95
N PHE A 122 15.78 9.43 6.37
CA PHE A 122 14.77 8.92 5.42
C PHE A 122 14.34 9.96 4.39
N LEU A 123 14.25 11.24 4.78
CA LEU A 123 13.98 12.33 3.83
C LEU A 123 15.10 12.43 2.80
N ALA A 124 16.37 12.34 3.22
CA ALA A 124 17.51 12.34 2.32
C ALA A 124 17.48 11.14 1.35
N VAL A 125 17.13 9.95 1.83
CA VAL A 125 16.92 8.77 0.97
C VAL A 125 15.80 9.02 -0.04
N ILE A 126 14.66 9.55 0.38
CA ILE A 126 13.54 9.87 -0.52
C ILE A 126 13.95 10.93 -1.55
N LEU A 127 14.61 12.00 -1.13
CA LEU A 127 15.09 13.06 -2.03
C LEU A 127 16.13 12.53 -3.02
N TYR A 128 16.99 11.61 -2.59
CA TYR A 128 17.94 10.95 -3.47
C TYR A 128 17.24 10.05 -4.49
N MET A 129 16.27 9.24 -4.07
CA MET A 129 15.46 8.43 -4.98
C MET A 129 14.68 9.29 -6.00
N LEU A 130 14.10 10.41 -5.54
CA LEU A 130 13.44 11.37 -6.42
C LEU A 130 14.44 11.98 -7.42
N TYR A 131 15.62 12.38 -6.93
CA TYR A 131 16.65 12.94 -7.80
C TYR A 131 17.07 11.93 -8.87
N THR A 132 17.31 10.67 -8.51
CA THR A 132 17.71 9.66 -9.48
C THR A 132 16.60 9.33 -10.47
N SER A 133 15.34 9.26 -10.01
CA SER A 133 14.19 8.93 -10.84
C SER A 133 13.87 10.02 -11.88
N PHE A 134 14.01 11.30 -11.53
CA PHE A 134 13.63 12.41 -12.42
C PHE A 134 14.81 13.05 -13.20
N PHE A 135 16.03 12.98 -12.67
CA PHE A 135 17.16 13.75 -13.22
C PHE A 135 18.33 12.89 -13.70
N THR A 136 18.24 11.57 -13.56
CA THR A 136 19.32 10.65 -13.97
C THR A 136 18.76 9.42 -14.68
N ASN A 137 19.65 8.64 -15.29
CA ASN A 137 19.31 7.32 -15.85
C ASN A 137 19.54 6.16 -14.85
N LEU A 138 19.82 6.47 -13.57
CA LEU A 138 19.98 5.45 -12.54
C LEU A 138 18.61 4.91 -12.10
N GLN A 139 18.38 3.63 -12.35
CA GLN A 139 17.18 2.93 -11.91
C GLN A 139 17.38 2.41 -10.48
N LEU A 140 16.74 3.07 -9.51
CA LEU A 140 16.63 2.61 -8.12
C LEU A 140 15.25 1.99 -7.83
N GLU A 141 14.57 1.52 -8.87
CA GLU A 141 13.27 0.86 -8.78
C GLU A 141 13.44 -0.60 -8.33
N GLY A 142 12.36 -1.21 -7.86
CA GLY A 142 12.29 -2.58 -7.40
C GLY A 142 13.27 -2.90 -6.27
N GLY A 143 14.06 -3.96 -6.47
CA GLY A 143 14.97 -4.50 -5.46
C GLY A 143 16.06 -3.53 -4.99
N SER A 144 16.58 -2.67 -5.88
CA SER A 144 17.64 -1.72 -5.54
C SER A 144 17.14 -0.61 -4.61
N GLY A 145 15.94 -0.09 -4.85
CA GLY A 145 15.29 0.90 -3.96
C GLY A 145 14.97 0.30 -2.60
N ALA A 146 14.44 -0.92 -2.59
CA ALA A 146 14.20 -1.66 -1.35
C ALA A 146 15.49 -1.86 -0.54
N ALA A 147 16.59 -2.22 -1.21
CA ALA A 147 17.91 -2.40 -0.58
C ALA A 147 18.46 -1.08 -0.01
N LEU A 148 18.28 0.04 -0.71
CA LEU A 148 18.70 1.36 -0.22
C LEU A 148 17.95 1.76 1.06
N VAL A 149 16.62 1.65 1.05
CA VAL A 149 15.78 1.99 2.21
C VAL A 149 16.05 1.05 3.38
N GLY A 150 16.14 -0.27 3.13
CA GLY A 150 16.42 -1.28 4.15
C GLY A 150 17.84 -1.14 4.73
N GLY A 151 18.84 -0.89 3.89
CA GLY A 151 20.22 -0.66 4.30
C GLY A 151 20.36 0.62 5.13
N ALA A 152 19.70 1.71 4.73
CA ALA A 152 19.64 2.94 5.53
C ALA A 152 18.97 2.70 6.89
N ALA A 153 17.86 1.95 6.93
CA ALA A 153 17.20 1.58 8.18
C ALA A 153 18.11 0.74 9.10
N LEU A 154 18.86 -0.22 8.55
CA LEU A 154 19.82 -1.03 9.30
C LEU A 154 20.97 -0.18 9.86
N LEU A 155 21.52 0.74 9.08
CA LEU A 155 22.55 1.67 9.54
C LEU A 155 22.02 2.57 10.66
N LEU A 156 20.80 3.10 10.52
CA LEU A 156 20.15 3.89 11.55
C LEU A 156 19.92 3.07 12.83
N LEU A 157 19.54 1.81 12.71
CA LEU A 157 19.38 0.89 13.83
C LEU A 157 20.73 0.64 14.54
N LEU A 158 21.79 0.36 13.80
CA LEU A 158 23.15 0.19 14.33
C LEU A 158 23.61 1.43 15.11
N VAL A 159 23.44 2.61 14.50
CA VAL A 159 23.81 3.89 15.12
C VAL A 159 22.92 4.15 16.34
N ALA A 160 21.61 3.92 16.27
CA ALA A 160 20.71 4.09 17.42
C ALA A 160 21.09 3.17 18.59
N SER A 161 21.35 1.89 18.32
CA SER A 161 21.74 0.90 19.32
C SER A 161 23.09 1.24 19.96
N LEU A 162 24.05 1.75 19.19
CA LEU A 162 25.34 2.22 19.71
C LEU A 162 25.18 3.35 20.74
N PHE A 163 24.27 4.29 20.48
CA PHE A 163 24.06 5.43 21.38
C PHE A 163 23.17 5.10 22.59
N TYR A 164 22.29 4.09 22.46
CA TYR A 164 21.38 3.64 23.51
C TYR A 164 22.03 2.63 24.48
N ARG A 165 22.51 1.49 23.96
CA ARG A 165 23.15 0.41 24.73
C ARG A 165 24.31 -0.23 23.94
N PRO A 166 25.51 0.38 23.94
CA PRO A 166 26.63 -0.08 23.12
C PRO A 166 27.10 -1.50 23.48
N SER A 167 27.00 -1.90 24.75
CA SER A 167 27.38 -3.25 25.21
C SER A 167 26.46 -4.36 24.69
N GLN A 168 25.23 -4.01 24.29
CA GLN A 168 24.23 -4.94 23.75
C GLN A 168 23.97 -4.66 22.25
N LEU A 169 24.84 -3.90 21.58
CA LEU A 169 24.60 -3.43 20.21
C LEU A 169 24.21 -4.56 19.25
N PHE A 170 24.99 -5.65 19.23
CA PHE A 170 24.74 -6.76 18.31
C PHE A 170 23.50 -7.56 18.69
N GLU A 171 23.23 -7.71 19.98
CA GLU A 171 22.03 -8.38 20.48
C GLU A 171 20.77 -7.58 20.14
N ASP A 172 20.76 -6.28 20.40
CA ASP A 172 19.65 -5.38 20.08
C ASP A 172 19.42 -5.35 18.56
N VAL A 173 20.46 -5.17 17.74
CA VAL A 173 20.31 -5.16 16.27
C VAL A 173 19.83 -6.51 15.75
N SER A 174 20.38 -7.62 16.26
CA SER A 174 19.96 -8.97 15.89
C SER A 174 18.49 -9.21 16.21
N ASN A 175 18.05 -8.86 17.43
CA ASN A 175 16.67 -9.05 17.85
C ASN A 175 15.70 -8.25 16.96
N HIS A 176 15.98 -6.98 16.71
CA HIS A 176 15.13 -6.16 15.83
C HIS A 176 15.14 -6.65 14.37
N LEU A 177 16.28 -7.16 13.87
CA LEU A 177 16.35 -7.79 12.55
C LEU A 177 15.51 -9.06 12.46
N VAL A 178 15.63 -9.95 13.45
CA VAL A 178 14.86 -11.20 13.51
C VAL A 178 13.36 -10.90 13.63
N ASP A 179 12.97 -9.97 14.50
CA ASP A 179 11.57 -9.57 14.67
C ASP A 179 11.00 -8.99 13.37
N GLY A 180 11.75 -8.10 12.70
CA GLY A 180 11.37 -7.53 11.41
C GLY A 180 11.25 -8.58 10.32
N PHE A 181 12.19 -9.54 10.27
CA PHE A 181 12.18 -10.64 9.30
C PHE A 181 11.01 -11.59 9.52
N LEU A 182 10.75 -12.01 10.77
CA LEU A 182 9.60 -12.85 11.12
C LEU A 182 8.28 -12.15 10.83
N PHE A 183 8.19 -10.84 11.08
CA PHE A 183 7.03 -10.03 10.72
C PHE A 183 6.82 -10.02 9.21
N ALA A 184 7.86 -9.75 8.42
CA ALA A 184 7.80 -9.74 6.96
C ALA A 184 7.37 -11.10 6.39
N PHE A 185 7.95 -12.21 6.88
CA PHE A 185 7.57 -13.56 6.44
C PHE A 185 6.15 -13.95 6.86
N LYS A 186 5.68 -13.53 8.04
CA LYS A 186 4.28 -13.75 8.43
C LYS A 186 3.31 -12.99 7.53
N ALA A 187 3.67 -11.76 7.14
CA ALA A 187 2.86 -10.92 6.27
C ALA A 187 2.88 -11.37 4.80
N MET A 188 4.04 -11.78 4.29
CA MET A 188 4.25 -12.16 2.88
C MET A 188 4.16 -13.66 2.61
N GLY A 189 4.12 -14.49 3.65
CA GLY A 189 4.08 -15.95 3.55
C GLY A 189 2.96 -16.49 2.65
N PRO A 190 1.70 -15.99 2.75
CA PRO A 190 0.63 -16.40 1.85
C PRO A 190 0.87 -16.06 0.37
N VAL A 191 1.65 -15.01 0.08
CA VAL A 191 1.90 -14.53 -1.28
C VAL A 191 2.73 -15.55 -2.08
N ILE A 192 3.66 -16.24 -1.42
CA ILE A 192 4.58 -17.19 -2.08
C ILE A 192 3.84 -18.33 -2.80
N PRO A 193 2.98 -19.13 -2.14
CA PRO A 193 2.25 -20.19 -2.84
C PRO A 193 1.22 -19.64 -3.84
N ILE A 194 0.55 -18.52 -3.54
CA ILE A 194 -0.42 -17.90 -4.45
C ILE A 194 0.28 -17.49 -5.75
N ALA A 195 1.35 -16.70 -5.65
CA ALA A 195 2.15 -16.27 -6.78
C ALA A 195 2.71 -17.47 -7.55
N GLY A 196 3.24 -18.47 -6.85
CA GLY A 196 3.79 -19.69 -7.47
C GLY A 196 2.76 -20.43 -8.34
N PHE A 197 1.53 -20.64 -7.84
CA PHE A 197 0.48 -21.31 -8.61
C PHE A 197 -0.01 -20.47 -9.80
N PHE A 198 -0.12 -19.15 -9.65
CA PHE A 198 -0.53 -18.28 -10.76
C PHE A 198 0.57 -18.15 -11.82
N PHE A 199 1.84 -18.06 -11.42
CA PHE A 199 2.96 -18.06 -12.36
C PHE A 199 3.07 -19.40 -13.11
N LEU A 200 2.79 -20.53 -12.47
CA LEU A 200 2.70 -21.84 -13.14
C LEU A 200 1.59 -21.88 -14.22
N GLY A 201 0.59 -21.02 -14.12
CA GLY A 201 -0.48 -20.92 -15.12
C GLY A 201 -0.17 -20.00 -16.29
N SER A 202 0.97 -19.30 -16.28
CA SER A 202 1.42 -18.40 -17.36
C SER A 202 2.49 -19.07 -18.21
N SER A 203 2.38 -18.95 -19.53
CA SER A 203 3.38 -19.44 -20.48
C SER A 203 4.77 -18.81 -20.30
N ASP A 204 4.85 -17.63 -19.69
CA ASP A 204 6.12 -16.90 -19.53
C ASP A 204 6.94 -17.41 -18.35
N PHE A 205 6.29 -18.01 -17.35
CA PHE A 205 6.95 -18.44 -16.10
C PHE A 205 6.91 -19.95 -15.90
N ALA A 206 5.86 -20.62 -16.37
CA ALA A 206 5.70 -22.06 -16.22
C ALA A 206 6.86 -22.90 -16.77
N PRO A 207 7.50 -22.58 -17.92
CA PRO A 207 8.65 -23.33 -18.43
C PRO A 207 9.83 -23.34 -17.43
N ALA A 208 10.13 -22.17 -16.85
CA ALA A 208 11.20 -22.03 -15.87
C ALA A 208 10.89 -22.75 -14.54
N ILE A 209 9.62 -22.74 -14.11
CA ILE A 209 9.19 -23.40 -12.86
C ILE A 209 9.18 -24.92 -13.01
N LEU A 210 8.68 -25.44 -14.13
CA LEU A 210 8.58 -26.87 -14.41
C LEU A 210 9.87 -27.47 -14.99
N ALA A 211 10.85 -26.63 -15.34
CA ALA A 211 12.08 -27.01 -16.02
C ALA A 211 11.82 -27.77 -17.33
N ILE A 212 10.88 -27.25 -18.13
CA ILE A 212 10.52 -27.74 -19.47
C ILE A 212 10.65 -26.60 -20.48
N ASP A 213 10.85 -26.91 -21.76
CA ASP A 213 11.06 -25.90 -22.80
C ASP A 213 9.77 -25.13 -23.13
N GLU A 214 8.65 -25.85 -23.20
CA GLU A 214 7.31 -25.29 -23.45
C GLU A 214 6.35 -25.79 -22.38
N ALA A 215 5.62 -24.87 -21.75
CA ALA A 215 4.63 -25.17 -20.72
C ALA A 215 3.26 -24.62 -21.13
N PRO A 216 2.17 -25.33 -20.82
CA PRO A 216 0.81 -24.90 -21.13
C PRO A 216 0.44 -23.62 -20.37
N ALA A 217 -0.35 -22.75 -21.02
CA ALA A 217 -0.77 -21.48 -20.47
C ALA A 217 -2.11 -21.64 -19.74
N PHE A 218 -2.16 -22.49 -18.71
CA PHE A 218 -3.43 -22.93 -18.11
C PHE A 218 -4.36 -21.79 -17.68
N LEU A 219 -3.84 -20.63 -17.26
CA LEU A 219 -4.69 -19.48 -16.94
C LEU A 219 -5.33 -18.87 -18.17
N PHE A 220 -4.56 -18.72 -19.25
CA PHE A 220 -5.07 -18.24 -20.52
C PHE A 220 -6.06 -19.23 -21.12
N GLU A 221 -5.72 -20.52 -21.15
CA GLU A 221 -6.60 -21.59 -21.64
C GLU A 221 -7.91 -21.68 -20.83
N LEU A 222 -7.86 -21.45 -19.51
CA LEU A 222 -9.06 -21.41 -18.68
C LEU A 222 -9.94 -20.20 -18.99
N VAL A 223 -9.34 -19.04 -19.22
CA VAL A 223 -10.06 -17.82 -19.62
C VAL A 223 -10.67 -18.00 -21.01
N GLU A 224 -9.93 -18.56 -21.96
CA GLU A 224 -10.41 -18.88 -23.31
C GLU A 224 -11.56 -19.90 -23.28
N ALA A 225 -11.43 -20.98 -22.50
CA ALA A 225 -12.50 -21.96 -22.33
C ALA A 225 -13.76 -21.34 -21.69
N GLY A 226 -13.59 -20.34 -20.84
CA GLY A 226 -14.66 -19.58 -20.19
C GLY A 226 -15.18 -18.39 -20.99
N GLU A 227 -14.59 -18.06 -22.14
CA GLU A 227 -14.84 -16.80 -22.88
C GLU A 227 -16.32 -16.60 -23.19
N SER A 228 -17.03 -17.66 -23.58
CA SER A 228 -18.48 -17.59 -23.87
C SER A 228 -19.36 -17.18 -22.68
N TYR A 229 -18.84 -17.29 -21.44
CA TYR A 229 -19.52 -16.85 -20.22
C TYR A 229 -19.02 -15.49 -19.72
N ILE A 230 -17.92 -14.97 -20.26
CA ILE A 230 -17.38 -13.67 -19.89
C ILE A 230 -18.12 -12.60 -20.70
N PRO A 231 -18.83 -11.67 -20.04
CA PRO A 231 -19.47 -10.58 -20.77
C PRO A 231 -18.44 -9.79 -21.57
N THR A 232 -18.71 -9.55 -22.85
CA THR A 232 -17.79 -8.84 -23.76
C THR A 232 -17.67 -7.34 -23.47
N GLU A 233 -18.53 -6.79 -22.61
CA GLU A 233 -18.47 -5.39 -22.23
C GLU A 233 -17.24 -5.12 -21.32
N PRO A 234 -16.33 -4.21 -21.71
CA PRO A 234 -15.11 -3.88 -20.97
C PRO A 234 -15.34 -3.59 -19.48
N GLY A 235 -16.48 -2.97 -19.17
CA GLY A 235 -16.89 -2.65 -17.80
C GLY A 235 -16.90 -3.87 -16.87
N TRP A 236 -17.43 -5.02 -17.30
CA TRP A 236 -17.53 -6.19 -16.44
C TRP A 236 -16.16 -6.75 -16.08
N THR A 237 -15.23 -6.77 -17.03
CA THR A 237 -13.87 -7.24 -16.80
C THR A 237 -13.10 -6.30 -15.87
N ALA A 238 -13.20 -4.99 -16.09
CA ALA A 238 -12.55 -4.00 -15.23
C ALA A 238 -13.09 -4.01 -13.79
N PHE A 239 -14.41 -3.97 -13.61
CA PHE A 239 -15.01 -4.04 -12.27
C PHE A 239 -14.86 -5.42 -11.63
N GLY A 240 -14.90 -6.50 -12.41
CA GLY A 240 -14.63 -7.85 -11.94
C GLY A 240 -13.22 -7.95 -11.38
N LEU A 241 -12.23 -7.40 -12.08
CA LEU A 241 -10.85 -7.41 -11.63
C LEU A 241 -10.59 -6.50 -10.43
N LEU A 242 -11.26 -5.33 -10.37
CA LEU A 242 -11.30 -4.50 -9.16
C LEU A 242 -11.80 -5.32 -7.97
N MET A 243 -12.93 -6.02 -8.14
CA MET A 243 -13.56 -6.83 -7.09
C MET A 243 -12.66 -7.99 -6.65
N ILE A 244 -12.00 -8.68 -7.58
CA ILE A 244 -11.03 -9.73 -7.26
C ILE A 244 -9.87 -9.15 -6.44
N GLY A 245 -9.33 -7.99 -6.85
CA GLY A 245 -8.34 -7.24 -6.06
C GLY A 245 -8.86 -6.95 -4.66
N MET A 246 -10.06 -6.40 -4.53
CA MET A 246 -10.67 -6.11 -3.24
C MET A 246 -10.83 -7.36 -2.36
N ILE A 247 -11.28 -8.49 -2.93
CA ILE A 247 -11.49 -9.75 -2.21
C ILE A 247 -10.15 -10.30 -1.71
N THR A 248 -9.12 -10.30 -2.56
CA THR A 248 -7.79 -10.80 -2.18
C THR A 248 -7.16 -9.96 -1.08
N GLY A 249 -7.39 -8.64 -1.07
CA GLY A 249 -6.95 -7.76 0.02
C GLY A 249 -7.69 -7.93 1.35
N LEU A 250 -8.76 -8.73 1.43
CA LEU A 250 -9.49 -8.97 2.69
C LEU A 250 -8.62 -9.66 3.74
N ASP A 251 -7.55 -10.35 3.34
CA ASP A 251 -6.57 -10.95 4.26
C ASP A 251 -5.77 -9.92 5.07
N GLY A 252 -5.87 -8.62 4.72
CA GLY A 252 -5.18 -7.52 5.38
C GLY A 252 -3.79 -7.22 4.78
N SER A 253 -3.46 -7.82 3.64
CA SER A 253 -2.26 -7.53 2.85
C SER A 253 -2.64 -6.95 1.48
N GLY A 254 -2.07 -5.80 1.14
CA GLY A 254 -2.27 -5.20 -0.19
C GLY A 254 -1.47 -5.87 -1.30
N PHE A 255 -0.49 -6.71 -0.94
CA PHE A 255 0.47 -7.30 -1.89
C PHE A 255 0.14 -8.74 -2.26
N SER A 256 -0.67 -9.44 -1.45
CA SER A 256 -0.99 -10.86 -1.66
C SER A 256 -1.79 -11.12 -2.92
N GLY A 257 -2.68 -10.20 -3.27
CA GLY A 257 -3.51 -10.28 -4.47
C GLY A 257 -2.82 -9.90 -5.77
N LEU A 258 -1.69 -9.19 -5.74
CA LEU A 258 -1.11 -8.56 -6.94
C LEU A 258 -0.69 -9.56 -8.02
N PRO A 259 0.00 -10.67 -7.70
CA PRO A 259 0.33 -11.69 -8.70
C PRO A 259 -0.92 -12.30 -9.34
N LEU A 260 -1.97 -12.52 -8.54
CA LEU A 260 -3.25 -13.06 -9.00
C LEU A 260 -3.95 -12.07 -9.95
N THR A 261 -4.14 -10.83 -9.52
CA THR A 261 -4.81 -9.82 -10.36
C THR A 261 -4.02 -9.48 -11.62
N GLY A 262 -2.69 -9.51 -11.56
CA GLY A 262 -1.84 -9.31 -12.74
C GLY A 262 -1.94 -10.48 -13.72
N ALA A 263 -1.85 -11.72 -13.26
CA ALA A 263 -1.98 -12.89 -14.13
C ALA A 263 -3.36 -12.95 -14.82
N LEU A 264 -4.44 -12.63 -14.08
CA LEU A 264 -5.77 -12.50 -14.68
C LEU A 264 -5.87 -11.32 -15.65
N ALA A 265 -5.21 -10.20 -15.38
CA ALA A 265 -5.17 -9.07 -16.30
C ALA A 265 -4.55 -9.46 -17.66
N GLY A 266 -3.42 -10.16 -17.63
CA GLY A 266 -2.77 -10.68 -18.83
C GLY A 266 -3.67 -11.67 -19.60
N ALA A 267 -4.32 -12.59 -18.87
CA ALA A 267 -5.19 -13.59 -19.48
C ALA A 267 -6.51 -13.01 -20.04
N LEU A 268 -7.09 -12.00 -19.38
CA LEU A 268 -8.38 -11.40 -19.76
C LEU A 268 -8.26 -10.30 -20.82
N ALA A 269 -7.08 -9.72 -21.03
CA ALA A 269 -6.89 -8.62 -21.97
C ALA A 269 -7.30 -8.97 -23.43
N PRO A 270 -6.92 -10.13 -24.00
CA PRO A 270 -7.28 -10.48 -25.38
C PRO A 270 -8.79 -10.59 -25.61
N VAL A 271 -9.53 -11.03 -24.58
CA VAL A 271 -10.98 -11.26 -24.64
C VAL A 271 -11.77 -9.99 -24.33
N SER A 272 -11.27 -9.15 -23.42
CA SER A 272 -11.96 -7.93 -22.97
C SER A 272 -11.69 -6.69 -23.83
N GLY A 273 -10.65 -6.72 -24.67
CA GLY A 273 -10.22 -5.57 -25.48
C GLY A 273 -9.63 -4.41 -24.66
N ILE A 274 -9.37 -4.60 -23.37
CA ILE A 274 -8.73 -3.62 -22.50
C ILE A 274 -7.24 -3.92 -22.43
N ASP A 275 -6.41 -2.87 -22.41
CA ASP A 275 -4.97 -3.04 -22.22
C ASP A 275 -4.64 -3.78 -20.89
N PRO A 276 -3.81 -4.83 -20.93
CA PRO A 276 -3.48 -5.66 -19.76
C PRO A 276 -2.85 -4.86 -18.61
N ALA A 277 -2.07 -3.82 -18.88
CA ALA A 277 -1.52 -2.98 -17.81
C ALA A 277 -2.58 -2.10 -17.12
N THR A 278 -3.72 -1.82 -17.78
CA THR A 278 -4.82 -1.04 -17.21
C THR A 278 -5.62 -1.94 -16.28
N LEU A 279 -5.91 -3.15 -16.74
CA LEU A 279 -6.49 -4.20 -15.92
C LEU A 279 -5.62 -4.51 -14.69
N ALA A 280 -4.31 -4.72 -14.88
CA ALA A 280 -3.39 -4.97 -13.79
C ALA A 280 -3.38 -3.83 -12.77
N ALA A 281 -3.37 -2.57 -13.23
CA ALA A 281 -3.44 -1.40 -12.36
C ALA A 281 -4.78 -1.31 -11.60
N ILE A 282 -5.92 -1.61 -12.24
CA ILE A 282 -7.24 -1.66 -11.58
C ILE A 282 -7.27 -2.72 -10.48
N GLY A 283 -6.79 -3.94 -10.77
CA GLY A 283 -6.70 -5.01 -9.77
C GLY A 283 -5.79 -4.63 -8.60
N GLN A 284 -4.65 -4.00 -8.89
CA GLN A 284 -3.73 -3.45 -7.89
C GLN A 284 -4.40 -2.39 -7.00
N MET A 285 -5.21 -1.49 -7.57
CA MET A 285 -5.99 -0.54 -6.78
C MET A 285 -6.92 -1.25 -5.81
N GLY A 286 -7.65 -2.27 -6.26
CA GLY A 286 -8.54 -3.05 -5.41
C GLY A 286 -7.81 -3.70 -4.23
N ALA A 287 -6.73 -4.43 -4.52
CA ALA A 287 -5.95 -5.15 -3.51
C ALA A 287 -5.32 -4.20 -2.49
N ILE A 288 -4.67 -3.14 -2.95
CA ILE A 288 -3.94 -2.24 -2.06
C ILE A 288 -4.88 -1.34 -1.26
N TRP A 289 -5.94 -0.79 -1.85
CA TRP A 289 -6.83 0.06 -1.07
C TRP A 289 -7.55 -0.76 0.01
N VAL A 290 -7.95 -2.00 -0.28
CA VAL A 290 -8.59 -2.85 0.73
C VAL A 290 -7.57 -3.38 1.74
N GLY A 291 -6.60 -4.18 1.27
CA GLY A 291 -5.65 -4.91 2.11
C GLY A 291 -4.43 -4.10 2.53
N GLY A 292 -3.96 -3.17 1.69
CA GLY A 292 -2.87 -2.25 2.03
C GLY A 292 -3.26 -1.26 3.13
N GLY A 293 -4.56 -1.09 3.37
CA GLY A 293 -5.08 -0.79 4.70
C GLY A 293 -5.95 0.43 4.81
N THR A 294 -6.97 0.59 3.94
CA THR A 294 -8.01 1.61 4.14
C THR A 294 -9.34 1.02 4.63
N LEU A 295 -9.61 -0.27 4.38
CA LEU A 295 -10.89 -0.92 4.69
C LEU A 295 -10.80 -2.13 5.63
N ILE A 296 -9.60 -2.66 5.89
CA ILE A 296 -9.42 -3.84 6.73
C ILE A 296 -8.83 -3.46 8.08
N ALA A 297 -9.51 -3.84 9.16
CA ALA A 297 -9.12 -3.46 10.52
C ALA A 297 -7.82 -4.13 11.00
N TRP A 298 -7.53 -5.33 10.51
CA TRP A 298 -6.32 -6.10 10.82
C TRP A 298 -5.17 -5.87 9.83
N SER A 299 -5.24 -4.78 9.05
CA SER A 299 -4.17 -4.33 8.16
C SER A 299 -3.29 -3.26 8.84
N SER A 300 -2.42 -2.60 8.07
CA SER A 300 -1.64 -1.42 8.46
C SER A 300 -2.49 -0.28 9.08
N LEU A 301 -3.81 -0.28 8.84
CA LEU A 301 -4.77 0.66 9.43
C LEU A 301 -4.75 0.67 10.96
N VAL A 302 -4.42 -0.45 11.60
CA VAL A 302 -4.30 -0.55 13.07
C VAL A 302 -3.25 0.42 13.62
N ALA A 303 -2.16 0.63 12.89
CA ALA A 303 -1.10 1.56 13.28
C ALA A 303 -1.59 3.02 13.22
N VAL A 304 -2.36 3.37 12.18
CA VAL A 304 -2.96 4.70 12.04
C VAL A 304 -3.97 4.96 13.15
N ALA A 305 -4.83 3.98 13.44
CA ALA A 305 -5.80 4.03 14.53
C ALA A 305 -5.11 4.20 15.90
N GLY A 306 -4.03 3.47 16.15
CA GLY A 306 -3.22 3.58 17.36
C GLY A 306 -2.61 4.97 17.56
N ILE A 307 -2.06 5.57 16.49
CA ILE A 307 -1.51 6.93 16.52
C ILE A 307 -2.61 7.97 16.82
N ALA A 308 -3.77 7.82 16.19
CA ALA A 308 -4.91 8.71 16.36
C ALA A 308 -5.68 8.50 17.67
N ARG A 309 -5.43 7.39 18.38
CA ARG A 309 -6.18 6.95 19.56
C ARG A 309 -7.68 6.83 19.29
N VAL A 310 -8.01 6.20 18.17
CA VAL A 310 -9.40 5.92 17.78
C VAL A 310 -9.60 4.43 17.62
N HIS A 311 -10.84 3.98 17.75
CA HIS A 311 -11.16 2.58 17.51
C HIS A 311 -11.07 2.27 16.01
N VAL A 312 -10.29 1.25 15.64
CA VAL A 312 -10.02 0.92 14.24
C VAL A 312 -11.28 0.61 13.43
N GLN A 313 -12.31 0.03 14.06
CA GLN A 313 -13.57 -0.27 13.36
C GLN A 313 -14.35 1.00 12.98
N ASP A 314 -14.26 2.06 13.78
CA ASP A 314 -14.90 3.33 13.45
C ASP A 314 -14.16 4.03 12.31
N LEU A 315 -12.85 3.83 12.25
CA LEU A 315 -12.01 4.31 11.15
C LEU A 315 -12.38 3.61 9.85
N VAL A 316 -12.50 2.28 9.84
CA VAL A 316 -12.97 1.51 8.69
C VAL A 316 -14.34 2.00 8.22
N ARG A 317 -15.30 2.17 9.13
CA ARG A 317 -16.65 2.66 8.81
C ARG A 317 -16.63 4.05 8.17
N LEU A 318 -15.77 4.95 8.64
CA LEU A 318 -15.62 6.29 8.07
C LEU A 318 -14.94 6.24 6.69
N CYS A 319 -13.95 5.37 6.50
CA CYS A 319 -13.24 5.19 5.24
C CYS A 319 -14.03 4.43 4.17
N PHE A 320 -15.05 3.65 4.54
CA PHE A 320 -15.81 2.80 3.62
C PHE A 320 -16.37 3.57 2.41
N ILE A 321 -17.24 4.55 2.65
CA ILE A 321 -17.89 5.30 1.56
C ILE A 321 -16.86 6.08 0.71
N PRO A 322 -15.90 6.82 1.29
CA PRO A 322 -14.85 7.50 0.53
C PRO A 322 -14.06 6.58 -0.40
N VAL A 323 -13.59 5.45 0.12
CA VAL A 323 -12.71 4.53 -0.59
C VAL A 323 -13.48 3.84 -1.72
N ILE A 324 -14.67 3.31 -1.43
CA ILE A 324 -15.50 2.67 -2.47
C ILE A 324 -15.83 3.65 -3.59
N ALA A 325 -16.21 4.89 -3.25
CA ALA A 325 -16.45 5.92 -4.25
C ALA A 325 -15.20 6.21 -5.09
N GLY A 326 -14.03 6.33 -4.44
CA GLY A 326 -12.76 6.55 -5.12
C GLY A 326 -12.39 5.42 -6.09
N LEU A 327 -12.50 4.17 -5.63
CA LEU A 327 -12.22 3.00 -6.46
C LEU A 327 -13.15 2.91 -7.67
N LEU A 328 -14.47 3.06 -7.45
CA LEU A 328 -15.45 3.03 -8.54
C LEU A 328 -15.20 4.14 -9.57
N VAL A 329 -14.98 5.38 -9.13
CA VAL A 329 -14.70 6.50 -10.04
C VAL A 329 -13.39 6.28 -10.79
N SER A 330 -12.35 5.78 -10.12
CA SER A 330 -11.07 5.50 -10.77
C SER A 330 -11.20 4.42 -11.85
N THR A 331 -11.95 3.34 -11.61
CA THR A 331 -12.20 2.29 -12.60
C THR A 331 -13.02 2.77 -13.78
N ILE A 332 -14.04 3.61 -13.56
CA ILE A 332 -14.82 4.22 -14.65
C ILE A 332 -13.90 5.08 -15.52
N LEU A 333 -13.09 5.94 -14.90
CA LEU A 333 -12.19 6.81 -15.65
C LEU A 333 -11.06 6.04 -16.34
N ALA A 334 -10.61 4.92 -15.77
CA ALA A 334 -9.64 4.03 -16.42
C ALA A 334 -10.12 3.61 -17.82
N LEU A 335 -11.38 3.16 -17.92
CA LEU A 335 -12.02 2.71 -19.17
C LEU A 335 -12.26 3.83 -20.19
N VAL A 336 -12.25 5.09 -19.75
CA VAL A 336 -12.41 6.25 -20.63
C VAL A 336 -11.06 6.76 -21.13
N ILE A 337 -10.01 6.60 -20.31
CA ILE A 337 -8.66 7.09 -20.61
C ILE A 337 -7.88 6.09 -21.47
N TRP A 338 -8.06 4.78 -21.23
CA TRP A 338 -7.35 3.69 -21.90
C TRP A 338 -8.32 2.60 -22.37
#